data_AF-R7ZCJ5-F1
#
_entry.id   AF-R7ZCJ5-F1
#
_cell.length_a   1.000
_cell.length_b   1.000
_cell.length_c   1.000
_cell.angle_alpha   90.00
_cell.angle_beta   90.00
_cell.angle_gamma   90.00
#
_symmetry.space_group_name_H-M   'P 1'
#
loop_
_entity.id
_entity.type
_entity.pdbx_description
1 polymer ?
#
loop_
_entity_poly.entity_id
_entity_poly.type
_entity_poly.pdbx_seq_one_letter_code
_entity_poly.pdbx_strand_id
1 'polypeptide(L)' 'MKINDEILERLGTYFVYHAIYDNYGITFESFVDRWVRGILEV' A
#
# COMPACT_ATOMS: atom_id res chain seq x y z
N MET A 1 15.74 18.04 11.70
CA MET A 1 14.75 17.03 12.12
C MET A 1 15.35 15.66 11.85
N LYS A 2 15.53 14.81 12.86
CA LYS A 2 15.97 13.42 12.65
C LYS A 2 14.72 12.59 12.36
N ILE A 3 14.76 11.82 11.28
CA ILE A 3 13.76 10.80 11.01
C ILE A 3 13.92 9.71 12.08
N ASN A 4 12.82 9.35 12.75
CA ASN A 4 12.76 8.26 13.71
C ASN A 4 12.00 7.07 13.11
N ASP A 5 12.01 5.94 13.82
CA ASP A 5 11.42 4.69 13.34
C ASP A 5 9.90 4.81 13.08
N GLU A 6 9.18 5.56 13.92
CA GLU A 6 7.75 5.83 13.73
C GLU A 6 7.47 6.58 12.41
N ILE A 7 8.28 7.59 12.09
CA ILE A 7 8.15 8.33 10.83
C ILE A 7 8.51 7.42 9.64
N LEU A 8 9.55 6.58 9.76
CA LEU A 8 9.91 5.63 8.70
C LEU A 8 8.79 4.64 8.42
N GLU A 9 8.17 4.09 9.46
CA GLU A 9 7.07 3.14 9.34
C GLU A 9 5.86 3.79 8.65
N ARG A 10 5.50 5.02 9.05
CA ARG A 10 4.41 5.78 8.41
C ARG A 10 4.70 6.09 6.94
N LEU A 11 5.94 6.45 6.61
CA LEU A 11 6.36 6.69 5.24
C LEU A 11 6.31 5.39 4.42
N GLY A 12 6.73 4.26 4.97
CA GLY A 12 6.62 2.95 4.35
C GLY A 12 5.18 2.62 3.97
N THR A 13 4.24 2.75 4.92
CA THR A 13 2.81 2.55 4.66
C THR A 13 2.31 3.49 3.57
N TYR A 14 2.67 4.78 3.63
CA TYR A 14 2.28 5.76 2.62
C TYR A 14 2.75 5.36 1.21
N PHE A 15 4.02 4.96 1.05
CA PHE A 15 4.56 4.53 -0.24
C PHE A 15 3.86 3.29 -0.78
N VAL A 16 3.54 2.31 0.07
CA VAL A 16 2.81 1.10 -0.35
C VAL A 16 1.42 1.47 -0.86
N TYR A 17 0.69 2.32 -0.14
CA TYR A 17 -0.65 2.76 -0.54
C TYR A 17 -0.64 3.45 -1.91
N HIS A 18 0.31 4.36 -2.12
CA HIS A 18 0.47 5.06 -3.40
C HIS A 18 0.89 4.12 -4.53
N ALA A 19 1.85 3.22 -4.27
CA ALA A 19 2.27 2.25 -5.29
C ALA A 19 1.11 1.35 -5.74
N ILE A 20 0.26 0.90 -4.82
CA ILE A 20 -0.93 0.11 -5.18
C ILE A 20 -1.90 0.95 -6.02
N TYR A 21 -2.16 2.19 -5.62
CA TYR A 21 -3.02 3.07 -6.40
C TYR A 21 -2.47 3.33 -7.81
N ASP A 22 -1.18 3.62 -7.93
CA ASP A 22 -0.53 3.94 -9.20
C ASP A 22 -0.50 2.74 -10.16
N ASN A 23 -0.31 1.52 -9.65
CA ASN A 23 -0.24 0.31 -10.48
C ASN A 23 -1.61 -0.29 -10.83
N TYR A 24 -2.58 -0.22 -9.90
CA TYR A 24 -3.86 -0.93 -10.05
C TYR A 24 -5.08 -0.01 -10.16
N GLY A 25 -4.92 1.31 -9.94
CA GLY A 25 -6.00 2.29 -10.00
C GLY A 25 -7.05 2.14 -8.88
N ILE A 26 -6.73 1.41 -7.81
CA ILE A 26 -7.64 1.10 -6.69
C ILE A 26 -6.96 1.38 -5.35
N THR A 27 -7.75 1.57 -4.29
CA THR A 27 -7.19 1.75 -2.94
C THR A 27 -6.54 0.47 -2.44
N PHE A 28 -5.64 0.59 -1.45
CA PHE A 28 -4.99 -0.54 -0.80
C PHE A 28 -6.01 -1.55 -0.24
N GLU A 29 -7.08 -1.08 0.42
CA GLU A 29 -8.11 -1.93 0.99
C GLU A 29 -8.84 -2.73 -0.11
N SER A 30 -9.14 -2.09 -1.23
CA SER A 30 -9.77 -2.73 -2.38
C SER A 30 -8.84 -3.75 -3.02
N PHE A 31 -7.55 -3.46 -3.08
CA PHE A 31 -6.52 -4.38 -3.55
C PHE A 31 -6.44 -5.62 -2.66
N VAL A 32 -6.37 -5.45 -1.34
CA VAL A 32 -6.31 -6.58 -0.39
C VAL A 32 -7.55 -7.46 -0.49
N ASP A 33 -8.76 -6.89 -0.55
CA ASP A 33 -10.00 -7.67 -0.70
C ASP A 33 -9.98 -8.52 -1.99
N ARG A 34 -9.56 -7.93 -3.11
CA ARG A 34 -9.47 -8.63 -4.40
C ARG A 34 -8.37 -9.69 -4.43
N TRP A 35 -7.23 -9.41 -3.80
CA TRP A 35 -6.11 -10.35 -3.72
C TRP A 35 -6.46 -11.57 -2.86
N VAL A 36 -7.08 -11.37 -1.69
CA VAL A 36 -7.54 -12.46 -0.81
C VAL A 36 -8.59 -13.33 -1.49
N ARG A 37 -9.41 -12.76 -2.36
CA ARG A 37 -10.39 -13.50 -3.18
C ARG A 37 -9.80 -14.21 -4.40
N GLY A 38 -8.49 -14.03 -4.67
CA GLY A 38 -7.81 -14.61 -5.84
C GLY A 38 -8.20 -13.96 -7.17
N ILE A 39 -8.71 -12.73 -7.15
CA ILE A 39 -9.10 -11.99 -8.37
C ILE A 39 -7.89 -11.29 -9.01
N LEU A 40 -6.91 -10.90 -8.20
CA LEU A 40 -5.66 -10.30 -8.64
C LEU A 40 -4.55 -11.35 -8.68
N GLU A 41 -3.93 -11.54 -9.84
CA GLU A 41 -2.60 -12.15 -9.95
C GLU A 41 -1.56 -11.06 -9.68
N VAL A 42 -0.71 -11.30 -8.68
CA VAL A 42 0.35 -10.38 -8.20
C VAL A 42 1.70 -11.01 -8.46
#